data_AF-A0AAD4W314-F1
#
_entry.id   AF-A0AAD4W314-F1
#
_cell.length_a   1.000
_cell.length_b   1.000
_cell.length_c   1.000
_cell.angle_alpha   90.00
_cell.angle_beta   90.00
_cell.angle_gamma   90.00
#
_symmetry.space_group_name_H-M   'P 1'
#
loop_
_entity.id
_entity.type
_entity.pdbx_description
1 polymer ?
#
loop_
_entity_poly.entity_id
_entity_poly.type
_entity_poly.pdbx_seq_one_letter_code
_entity_poly.pdbx_strand_id
1 'polypeptide(L)'
;MLEKNPKQWHLKLSETLWAYRTSKREATGMTPYALTYGHDAILPMEIAIQSLRIAQQHNLTRSDYSQAMLLELEGLDASRIDILNKLLAGK
;
A
#
# COMPACT_ATOMS: atom_id res chain seq x y z
N MET A 1 -16.98 -18.48 4.34
CA MET A 1 -17.45 -17.65 5.49
C MET A 1 -18.59 -16.72 5.08
N LEU A 2 -18.42 -15.91 4.02
CA LEU A 2 -19.53 -15.14 3.42
C LEU A 2 -20.58 -16.02 2.75
N GLU A 3 -20.17 -17.11 2.10
CA GLU A 3 -21.11 -18.11 1.52
C GLU A 3 -22.03 -18.75 2.56
N LYS A 4 -21.57 -18.88 3.81
CA LYS A 4 -22.35 -19.46 4.90
C LYS A 4 -23.32 -18.46 5.53
N ASN A 5 -23.00 -17.16 5.51
CA ASN A 5 -23.82 -16.08 6.07
C ASN A 5 -23.66 -14.78 5.27
N PRO A 6 -24.31 -14.66 4.10
CA PRO A 6 -24.09 -13.53 3.18
C PRO A 6 -24.52 -12.17 3.76
N LYS A 7 -25.44 -12.15 4.74
CA LYS A 7 -25.88 -10.93 5.43
C LYS A 7 -24.80 -10.30 6.33
N GLN A 8 -23.74 -11.04 6.65
CA GLN A 8 -22.67 -10.59 7.56
C GLN A 8 -21.45 -10.01 6.83
N TRP A 9 -21.57 -9.67 5.54
CA TRP A 9 -20.46 -9.16 4.73
C TRP A 9 -19.79 -7.91 5.33
N HIS A 10 -20.57 -7.05 5.99
CA HIS A 10 -20.10 -5.81 6.61
C HIS A 10 -19.06 -6.08 7.71
N LEU A 11 -19.12 -7.22 8.40
CA LEU A 11 -18.13 -7.61 9.41
C LEU A 11 -16.75 -7.88 8.80
N LYS A 12 -16.69 -8.20 7.51
CA LYS A 12 -15.46 -8.48 6.76
C LYS A 12 -15.03 -7.35 5.84
N LEU A 13 -15.81 -6.28 5.74
CA LEU A 13 -15.53 -5.17 4.83
C LEU A 13 -14.19 -4.51 5.14
N SER A 14 -13.91 -4.20 6.40
CA SER A 14 -12.67 -3.53 6.81
C SER A 14 -11.43 -4.37 6.49
N GLU A 15 -11.45 -5.66 6.82
CA GLU A 15 -10.37 -6.61 6.52
C GLU A 15 -10.17 -6.76 5.00
N THR A 16 -11.27 -6.88 4.25
CA THR A 16 -11.24 -7.03 2.80
C THR A 16 -10.69 -5.77 2.12
N LEU A 17 -11.11 -4.59 2.56
CA LEU A 17 -10.63 -3.32 2.05
C LEU A 17 -9.15 -3.10 2.38
N TRP A 18 -8.71 -3.49 3.58
CA TRP A 18 -7.30 -3.47 3.95
C TRP A 18 -6.47 -4.35 3.04
N ALA A 19 -6.83 -5.64 2.92
CA ALA A 19 -6.17 -6.56 2.02
C ALA A 19 -6.18 -6.04 0.57
N TYR A 20 -7.28 -5.40 0.15
CA TYR A 20 -7.37 -4.82 -1.18
C TYR A 20 -6.33 -3.72 -1.40
N ARG A 21 -6.17 -2.81 -0.43
CA ARG A 21 -5.28 -1.65 -0.52
C ARG A 21 -3.81 -2.03 -0.42
N THR A 22 -3.46 -3.05 0.35
CA THR A 22 -2.06 -3.42 0.63
C THR A 22 -1.52 -4.56 -0.24
N SER A 23 -2.38 -5.24 -1.00
CA SER A 23 -1.94 -6.29 -1.93
C SER A 23 -1.56 -5.71 -3.29
N LYS A 24 -0.45 -6.19 -3.86
CA LYS A 24 -0.03 -5.82 -5.21
C LYS A 24 -1.08 -6.27 -6.22
N ARG A 25 -1.44 -5.40 -7.16
CA ARG A 25 -2.33 -5.73 -8.26
C ARG A 25 -1.52 -6.23 -9.44
N GLU A 26 -1.97 -7.31 -10.06
CA GLU A 26 -1.30 -7.86 -11.24
C GLU A 26 -1.24 -6.85 -12.39
N ALA A 27 -2.36 -6.16 -12.66
CA ALA A 27 -2.46 -5.19 -13.75
C ALA A 27 -1.52 -3.97 -13.61
N THR A 28 -1.21 -3.55 -12.37
CA THR A 28 -0.39 -2.34 -12.14
C THR A 28 0.98 -2.65 -11.56
N GLY A 29 1.21 -3.87 -11.09
CA GLY A 29 2.42 -4.24 -10.36
C GLY A 29 2.64 -3.46 -9.06
N MET A 30 1.66 -2.69 -8.57
CA MET A 30 1.73 -1.85 -7.37
C MET A 30 0.54 -2.08 -6.44
N THR A 31 0.68 -1.69 -5.18
CA THR A 31 -0.44 -1.68 -4.23
C THR A 31 -1.31 -0.44 -4.47
N PRO A 32 -2.65 -0.52 -4.35
CA PRO A 32 -3.51 0.66 -4.45
C PRO A 32 -3.17 1.74 -3.40
N TYR A 33 -2.66 1.33 -2.24
CA TYR A 33 -2.18 2.25 -1.22
C TYR A 33 -0.96 3.06 -1.71
N ALA A 34 0.06 2.41 -2.28
CA ALA A 34 1.24 3.10 -2.81
C ALA A 34 0.90 4.07 -3.96
N LEU A 35 -0.03 3.69 -4.84
CA LEU A 35 -0.54 4.61 -5.88
C LEU A 35 -1.21 5.87 -5.31
N THR A 36 -1.80 5.77 -4.11
CA THR A 36 -2.50 6.88 -3.47
C THR A 36 -1.55 7.74 -2.65
N TYR A 37 -0.64 7.12 -1.89
CA TYR A 37 0.16 7.78 -0.86
C TYR A 37 1.68 7.82 -1.13
N GLY A 38 2.15 7.26 -2.23
CA GLY A 38 3.58 7.29 -2.60
C GLY A 38 4.40 6.08 -2.16
N HIS A 39 3.92 5.33 -1.17
CA HIS A 39 4.70 4.26 -0.54
C HIS A 39 3.81 3.12 -0.03
N ASP A 40 4.39 1.95 0.22
CA ASP A 40 3.63 0.80 0.74
C ASP A 40 3.24 0.97 2.21
N ALA A 41 2.00 0.62 2.54
CA ALA A 41 1.51 0.66 3.92
C ALA A 41 2.35 -0.21 4.86
N ILE A 42 2.59 0.27 6.08
CA ILE A 42 3.16 -0.54 7.17
C ILE A 42 2.08 -1.50 7.68
N LEU A 43 2.34 -2.79 7.58
CA LEU A 43 1.40 -3.82 8.02
C LEU A 43 1.48 -4.01 9.55
N PRO A 44 0.35 -4.29 10.24
CA PRO A 44 0.38 -4.61 11.67
C PRO A 44 1.32 -5.77 12.01
N MET A 45 1.43 -6.77 11.12
CA MET A 45 2.36 -7.90 11.31
C MET A 45 3.82 -7.45 11.32
N GLU A 46 4.21 -6.47 10.49
CA GLU A 46 5.58 -5.95 10.48
C GLU A 46 5.95 -5.27 11.79
N ILE A 47 4.99 -4.57 12.41
CA ILE A 47 5.18 -3.98 13.73
C ILE A 47 5.32 -5.10 14.78
N ALA A 48 4.44 -6.10 14.73
CA ALA A 48 4.44 -7.21 15.69
C ALA A 48 5.74 -8.02 15.67
N ILE A 49 6.32 -8.24 14.48
CA ILE A 49 7.58 -9.00 14.33
C ILE A 49 8.82 -8.10 14.38
N GLN A 50 8.66 -6.78 14.52
CA GLN A 50 9.74 -5.79 14.37
C GLN A 50 10.53 -6.01 13.07
N SER A 51 9.84 -5.92 11.93
CA SER A 51 10.46 -6.12 10.62
C SER A 51 11.65 -5.19 10.39
N LEU A 52 12.52 -5.53 9.44
CA LEU A 52 13.66 -4.69 9.07
C LEU A 52 13.24 -3.23 8.77
N ARG A 53 12.12 -3.05 8.10
CA ARG A 53 11.56 -1.72 7.79
C ARG A 53 11.26 -0.92 9.05
N ILE A 54 10.67 -1.55 10.06
CA ILE A 54 10.40 -0.93 11.38
C ILE A 54 11.71 -0.62 12.09
N ALA A 55 12.66 -1.55 12.13
CA ALA A 55 13.95 -1.35 12.77
C ALA A 55 14.74 -0.19 12.14
N GLN A 56 14.73 -0.08 10.81
CA GLN A 56 15.33 1.03 10.08
C GLN A 56 14.64 2.36 10.41
N GLN A 57 13.31 2.38 10.47
CA GLN A 57 12.56 3.59 10.79
C GLN A 57 12.88 4.12 12.19
N HIS A 58 13.11 3.26 13.18
CA HIS A 58 13.51 3.67 14.53
C HIS A 58 14.88 4.35 14.59
N ASN A 59 15.75 4.15 13.59
CA ASN A 59 17.07 4.76 13.52
C ASN A 59 17.08 6.12 12.80
N LEU A 60 15.96 6.53 12.20
CA LEU A 60 15.87 7.79 11.48
C LEU A 60 15.56 8.95 12.43
N THR A 61 16.22 10.09 12.21
CA THR A 61 15.75 11.33 12.82
C THR A 61 14.43 11.75 12.17
N ARG A 62 13.68 12.64 12.83
CA ARG A 62 12.45 13.20 12.26
C ARG A 62 12.69 13.88 10.90
N SER A 63 13.83 14.55 10.76
CA SER A 63 14.21 15.22 9.51
C SER A 63 14.44 14.20 8.40
N ASP A 64 15.23 13.17 8.67
CA ASP A 64 15.55 12.13 7.68
C ASP A 64 14.31 11.37 7.24
N TYR A 65 13.42 11.04 8.19
CA TYR A 65 12.14 10.40 7.89
C TYR A 65 11.28 11.27 6.96
N SER A 66 11.18 12.56 7.26
CA SER A 66 10.37 13.49 6.47
C SER A 66 10.94 13.66 5.06
N GLN A 67 12.27 13.68 4.93
CA GLN A 67 12.95 13.76 3.64
C GLN A 67 12.77 12.47 2.82
N ALA A 68 12.90 11.29 3.44
CA ALA A 68 12.67 10.01 2.76
C ALA A 68 11.23 9.91 2.22
N MET A 69 10.24 10.30 3.03
CA MET A 69 8.83 10.34 2.61
C MET A 69 8.60 11.30 1.45
N LEU A 70 9.26 12.46 1.45
CA LEU A 70 9.15 13.44 0.37
C LEU A 70 9.73 12.90 -0.94
N LEU A 71 10.88 12.23 -0.90
CA LEU A 71 11.50 11.60 -2.07
C LEU A 71 10.60 10.52 -2.70
N GLU A 72 9.91 9.71 -1.87
CA GLU A 72 8.94 8.73 -2.36
C GLU A 72 7.75 9.40 -3.08
N LEU A 73 7.32 10.57 -2.60
CA LEU A 73 6.23 11.34 -3.22
C LEU A 73 6.65 12.01 -4.54
N GLU A 74 7.89 12.46 -4.66
CA GLU A 74 8.38 13.12 -5.89
C GLU A 74 8.23 12.23 -7.14
N GLY A 75 8.46 10.92 -7.01
CA GLY A 75 8.34 9.95 -8.10
C GLY A 75 6.92 9.43 -8.35
N LEU A 76 5.96 9.80 -7.50
CA LEU A 76 4.63 9.20 -7.50
C LEU A 76 3.81 9.56 -8.75
N ASP A 77 3.85 10.82 -9.17
CA ASP A 77 3.07 11.27 -10.32
C ASP A 77 3.55 10.64 -11.63
N ALA A 78 4.86 10.48 -11.80
CA ALA A 78 5.42 9.73 -12.92
C ALA A 78 4.93 8.26 -12.90
N SER A 79 4.92 7.62 -11.73
CA SER A 79 4.44 6.25 -11.57
C SER A 79 2.94 6.11 -11.89
N ARG A 80 2.13 7.11 -11.50
CA ARG A 80 0.69 7.16 -11.82
C ARG A 80 0.45 7.27 -13.32
N ILE A 81 1.20 8.13 -14.01
CA ILE A 81 1.09 8.30 -15.47
C ILE A 81 1.51 7.01 -16.19
N ASP A 82 2.62 6.39 -15.79
CA ASP A 82 3.07 5.12 -16.36
C ASP A 82 2.02 4.01 -16.19
N ILE A 83 1.44 3.87 -14.99
CA ILE A 83 0.39 2.89 -14.74
C ILE A 83 -0.87 3.19 -15.54
N LEU A 84 -1.27 4.46 -15.64
CA LEU A 84 -2.41 4.84 -16.47
C LEU A 84 -2.19 4.41 -17.92
N ASN A 85 -1.01 4.67 -18.48
CA ASN A 85 -0.68 4.28 -19.84
C ASN A 85 -0.70 2.76 -20.02
N LYS A 86 -0.17 1.98 -19.06
CA LYS A 86 -0.23 0.50 -19.08
C LYS A 86 -1.68 -0.01 -19.05
N LEU A 87 -2.54 0.58 -18.23
CA LEU A 87 -3.94 0.20 -18.12
C LEU A 87 -4.74 0.55 -19.40
N LEU A 88 -4.35 1.62 -20.10
CA LEU A 88 -4.93 1.99 -21.38
C LEU A 88 -4.42 1.11 -22.53
N ALA A 89 -3.15 0.70 -22.50
CA ALA A 89 -2.55 -0.15 -23.52
C ALA A 89 -2.96 -1.63 -23.42
N GLY A 90 -3.37 -2.09 -22.24
CA GLY A 90 -3.91 -3.44 -22.02
C GLY A 90 -5.42 -3.58 -22.31
N LYS A 91 -6.05 -2.57 -22.90
CA LYS A 91 -7.46 -2.59 -23.35
C LYS A 91 -7.57 -2.81 -24.85
#